data_AF-A0A2D6XJI5-F1
#
_entry.id   AF-A0A2D6XJI5-F1
#
_cell.length_a   1.000
_cell.length_b   1.000
_cell.length_c   1.000
_cell.angle_alpha   90.00
_cell.angle_beta   90.00
_cell.angle_gamma   90.00
#
_symmetry.space_group_name_H-M   'P 1'
#
loop_
_entity.id
_entity.type
_entity.pdbx_description
1 polymer ?
#
loop_
_entity_poly.entity_id
_entity_poly.type
_entity_poly.pdbx_seq_one_letter_code
_entity_poly.pdbx_strand_id
1 'polypeptide(L)'
;MKLPKLYKKTTVGKTQTWTIEVDSNKFRTISGQSDGKKITNKWTICEGKNLGKKNETTPAQQALKEAEAKHKKKLEAGYHLNLKNISRKRFYEPMLAQDFKNKNRQKEVMTEIGSEADNTTGFGAAVFSQPKLDGIRCIAMREGLFTRSGKPITAVPHIHEALEPFFEVYPNATLDGELYNHAYKDDFNKIIHLVRKQNLTEEHLAEGKKMIQYHIYDAPVIGNGKWAMSEKDLYSDRTSKLDASFANLGIDGRSLHGEPNPLVIVETTEVNSREHLDELYADYVEVGYEGQMIRLDGPYENKRSSKLLKRKEFIDEEY
;
A
#
# COMPACT_ATOMS: atom_id res chain seq x y z
N MET A 1 20.99 -22.35 -18.86
CA MET A 1 20.52 -22.80 -17.52
C MET A 1 19.09 -22.32 -17.25
N LYS A 2 18.38 -22.93 -16.29
CA LYS A 2 17.07 -22.45 -15.82
C LYS A 2 17.12 -22.27 -14.30
N LEU A 3 16.61 -21.16 -13.79
CA LEU A 3 16.44 -21.01 -12.34
C LEU A 3 15.24 -21.83 -11.84
N PRO A 4 15.18 -22.16 -10.54
CA PRO A 4 14.10 -22.95 -9.97
C PRO A 4 12.72 -22.40 -10.34
N LYS A 5 11.80 -23.28 -10.73
CA LYS A 5 10.42 -22.89 -11.07
C LYS A 5 9.71 -22.32 -9.85
N LEU A 6 8.95 -21.26 -10.08
CA LEU A 6 8.16 -20.57 -9.08
C LEU A 6 6.67 -20.82 -9.28
N TYR A 7 5.93 -20.87 -8.18
CA TYR A 7 4.49 -21.16 -8.13
C TYR A 7 3.73 -20.08 -7.37
N LYS A 8 2.53 -19.71 -7.84
CA LYS A 8 1.59 -18.82 -7.11
C LYS A 8 0.16 -19.30 -7.29
N LYS A 9 -0.66 -19.26 -6.23
CA LYS A 9 -2.10 -19.51 -6.31
C LYS A 9 -2.77 -18.24 -6.83
N THR A 10 -3.58 -18.34 -7.87
CA THR A 10 -4.35 -17.20 -8.38
C THR A 10 -5.58 -16.94 -7.52
N THR A 11 -6.19 -15.77 -7.67
CA THR A 11 -7.43 -15.41 -6.99
C THR A 11 -8.60 -16.37 -7.29
N VAL A 12 -8.59 -17.00 -8.47
CA VAL A 12 -9.56 -18.04 -8.87
C VAL A 12 -9.15 -19.46 -8.47
N GLY A 13 -8.15 -19.60 -7.61
CA GLY A 13 -7.71 -20.89 -7.08
C GLY A 13 -6.88 -21.76 -8.03
N LYS A 14 -6.48 -21.27 -9.20
CA LYS A 14 -5.61 -22.03 -10.12
C LYS A 14 -4.14 -21.84 -9.78
N THR A 15 -3.30 -22.81 -10.11
CA THR A 15 -1.84 -22.70 -9.92
C THR A 15 -1.21 -22.02 -11.12
N GLN A 16 -0.51 -20.92 -10.90
CA GLN A 16 0.35 -20.27 -11.88
C GLN A 16 1.80 -20.71 -11.69
N THR A 17 2.51 -20.88 -12.80
CA THR A 17 3.95 -21.17 -12.85
C THR A 17 4.71 -20.02 -13.48
N TRP A 18 5.94 -19.80 -13.03
CA TRP A 18 6.87 -18.83 -13.58
C TRP A 18 8.28 -19.40 -13.57
N THR A 19 9.00 -19.29 -14.69
CA THR A 19 10.39 -19.77 -14.84
C THR A 19 11.20 -18.72 -15.58
N ILE A 20 12.50 -18.66 -15.31
CA ILE A 20 13.44 -17.84 -16.05
C ILE A 20 14.56 -18.72 -16.59
N GLU A 21 14.83 -18.55 -17.88
CA GLU A 21 15.88 -19.24 -18.61
C GLU A 21 17.00 -18.24 -18.91
N VAL A 22 18.24 -18.67 -18.76
CA VAL A 22 19.45 -17.89 -19.06
C VAL A 22 20.28 -18.68 -20.05
N ASP A 23 20.72 -18.03 -21.11
CA ASP A 23 21.53 -18.60 -22.19
C ASP A 23 22.60 -17.56 -22.57
N SER A 24 23.86 -17.84 -22.28
CA SER A 24 24.97 -16.90 -22.51
C SER A 24 24.65 -15.49 -21.96
N ASN A 25 24.64 -14.47 -22.82
CA ASN A 25 24.37 -13.08 -22.50
C ASN A 25 22.89 -12.68 -22.49
N LYS A 26 21.94 -13.63 -22.49
CA LYS A 26 20.51 -13.31 -22.56
C LYS A 26 19.70 -14.13 -21.58
N PHE A 27 18.56 -13.59 -21.15
CA PHE A 27 17.57 -14.29 -20.35
C PHE A 27 16.14 -14.08 -20.88
N ARG A 28 15.22 -14.99 -20.57
CA ARG A 28 13.78 -14.83 -20.86
C ARG A 28 12.91 -15.48 -19.80
N THR A 29 11.66 -15.03 -19.72
CA THR A 29 10.69 -15.55 -18.74
C THR A 29 9.60 -16.36 -19.42
N ILE A 30 9.18 -17.43 -18.77
CA ILE A 30 8.06 -18.28 -19.18
C ILE A 30 7.04 -18.27 -18.05
N SER A 31 5.78 -17.95 -18.34
CA SER A 31 4.74 -17.89 -17.32
C SER A 31 3.37 -18.32 -17.84
N GLY A 32 2.54 -18.88 -16.96
CA GLY A 32 1.20 -19.33 -17.32
C GLY A 32 0.60 -20.24 -16.25
N GLN A 33 -0.65 -20.65 -16.43
CA GLN A 33 -1.24 -21.67 -15.56
C GLN A 33 -0.48 -22.99 -15.70
N SER A 34 -0.37 -23.75 -14.60
CA SER A 34 0.39 -25.02 -14.57
C SER A 34 -0.05 -25.94 -15.70
N ASP A 35 -1.37 -26.08 -15.85
CA ASP A 35 -2.02 -26.98 -16.82
C ASP A 35 -2.54 -26.22 -18.05
N GLY A 36 -2.15 -24.96 -18.21
CA GLY A 36 -2.58 -24.09 -19.31
C GLY A 36 -1.46 -23.69 -20.24
N LYS A 37 -1.83 -22.91 -21.26
CA LYS A 37 -0.89 -22.28 -22.20
C LYS A 37 0.09 -21.40 -21.42
N LYS A 38 1.36 -21.50 -21.79
CA LYS A 38 2.45 -20.70 -21.23
C LYS A 38 2.85 -19.65 -22.26
N ILE A 39 3.07 -18.45 -21.79
CA ILE A 39 3.61 -17.33 -22.56
C ILE A 39 5.10 -17.30 -22.32
N THR A 40 5.87 -17.39 -23.40
CA THR A 40 7.32 -17.24 -23.40
C THR A 40 7.66 -15.87 -23.95
N ASN A 41 8.28 -15.03 -23.13
CA ASN A 41 8.73 -13.72 -23.56
C ASN A 41 9.96 -13.83 -24.46
N LYS A 42 10.19 -12.79 -25.27
CA LYS A 42 11.42 -12.64 -26.07
C LYS A 42 12.65 -12.57 -25.16
N TRP A 43 13.80 -12.93 -25.72
CA TRP A 43 15.09 -12.81 -25.04
C TRP A 43 15.41 -11.34 -24.73
N THR A 44 15.83 -11.08 -23.51
CA THR A 44 16.49 -9.83 -23.11
C THR A 44 17.99 -10.08 -23.20
N ILE A 45 18.67 -9.35 -24.09
CA ILE A 45 20.12 -9.40 -24.25
C ILE A 45 20.74 -8.42 -23.24
N CYS A 46 21.77 -8.86 -22.55
CA CYS A 46 22.49 -8.08 -21.55
C CYS A 46 23.89 -7.76 -22.04
N GLU A 47 24.34 -6.56 -21.72
CA GLU A 47 25.71 -6.10 -21.92
C GLU A 47 26.46 -6.09 -20.60
N GLY A 48 27.79 -6.07 -20.65
CA GLY A 48 28.61 -5.91 -19.44
C GLY A 48 28.37 -4.56 -18.78
N LYS A 49 28.49 -4.47 -17.45
CA LYS A 49 28.37 -3.22 -16.69
C LYS A 49 29.64 -2.89 -15.94
N ASN A 50 29.85 -1.59 -15.69
CA ASN A 50 30.98 -1.07 -14.92
C ASN A 50 32.37 -1.48 -15.47
N LEU A 51 32.51 -1.48 -16.80
CA LEU A 51 33.79 -1.78 -17.47
C LEU A 51 34.91 -0.90 -16.89
N GLY A 52 36.02 -1.53 -16.52
CA GLY A 52 37.19 -0.87 -15.91
C GLY A 52 37.07 -0.57 -14.41
N LYS A 53 36.00 -1.01 -13.73
CA LYS A 53 35.83 -0.84 -12.27
C LYS A 53 35.90 -2.18 -11.55
N LYS A 54 36.17 -2.16 -10.23
CA LYS A 54 36.26 -3.37 -9.39
C LYS A 54 35.01 -4.28 -9.44
N ASN A 55 33.84 -3.71 -9.78
CA ASN A 55 32.57 -4.41 -9.87
C ASN A 55 32.10 -4.65 -11.32
N GLU A 56 33.04 -4.72 -12.26
CA GLU A 56 32.78 -5.05 -13.66
C GLU A 56 32.04 -6.40 -13.80
N THR A 57 31.14 -6.49 -14.78
CA THR A 57 30.46 -7.72 -15.16
C THR A 57 30.60 -7.99 -16.66
N THR A 58 30.84 -9.25 -17.02
CA THR A 58 30.70 -9.68 -18.42
C THR A 58 29.22 -9.76 -18.82
N PRO A 59 28.88 -9.73 -20.13
CA PRO A 59 27.50 -9.90 -20.61
C PRO A 59 26.78 -11.13 -20.02
N ALA A 60 27.47 -12.27 -19.93
CA ALA A 60 26.92 -13.50 -19.35
C ALA A 60 26.68 -13.40 -17.83
N GLN A 61 27.63 -12.80 -17.10
CA GLN A 61 27.46 -12.52 -15.67
C GLN A 61 26.31 -11.56 -15.43
N GLN A 62 26.14 -10.54 -16.27
CA GLN A 62 25.04 -9.59 -16.18
C GLN A 62 23.70 -10.27 -16.42
N ALA A 63 23.59 -11.12 -17.45
CA ALA A 63 22.37 -11.89 -17.72
C ALA A 63 21.95 -12.78 -16.55
N LEU A 64 22.92 -13.46 -15.91
CA LEU A 64 22.65 -14.26 -14.72
C LEU A 64 22.21 -13.41 -13.53
N LYS A 65 22.93 -12.32 -13.22
CA LYS A 65 22.58 -11.40 -12.12
C LYS A 65 21.18 -10.81 -12.28
N GLU A 66 20.81 -10.39 -13.48
CA GLU A 66 19.48 -9.85 -13.75
C GLU A 66 18.40 -10.93 -13.64
N ALA A 67 18.69 -12.15 -14.10
CA ALA A 67 17.77 -13.27 -13.96
C ALA A 67 17.52 -13.65 -12.49
N GLU A 68 18.58 -13.73 -11.69
CA GLU A 68 18.50 -14.00 -10.24
C GLU A 68 17.75 -12.89 -9.51
N ALA A 69 18.04 -11.62 -9.83
CA ALA A 69 17.32 -10.49 -9.26
C ALA A 69 15.81 -10.53 -9.59
N LYS A 70 15.45 -10.88 -10.83
CA LYS A 70 14.05 -11.01 -11.27
C LYS A 70 13.34 -12.19 -10.60
N HIS A 71 14.06 -13.30 -10.41
CA HIS A 71 13.58 -14.47 -9.68
C HIS A 71 13.33 -14.15 -8.20
N LYS A 72 14.30 -13.51 -7.53
CA LYS A 72 14.16 -13.03 -6.16
C LYS A 72 12.97 -12.07 -6.00
N LYS A 73 12.82 -11.10 -6.90
CA LYS A 73 11.65 -10.18 -6.91
C LYS A 73 10.31 -10.92 -7.04
N LYS A 74 10.26 -12.03 -7.78
CA LYS A 74 9.05 -12.86 -7.87
C LYS A 74 8.75 -13.60 -6.57
N LEU A 75 9.76 -14.14 -5.90
CA LEU A 75 9.61 -14.72 -4.55
C LEU A 75 9.08 -13.68 -3.54
N GLU A 76 9.62 -12.46 -3.58
CA GLU A 76 9.15 -11.33 -2.76
C GLU A 76 7.68 -10.96 -3.09
N ALA A 77 7.24 -11.10 -4.35
CA ALA A 77 5.86 -10.86 -4.79
C ALA A 77 4.87 -12.00 -4.51
N GLY A 78 5.21 -12.91 -3.57
CA GLY A 78 4.34 -14.00 -3.14
C GLY A 78 4.37 -15.26 -4.01
N TYR A 79 5.43 -15.47 -4.80
CA TYR A 79 5.68 -16.77 -5.40
C TYR A 79 6.46 -17.69 -4.44
N HIS A 80 6.31 -19.00 -4.62
CA HIS A 80 6.90 -20.04 -3.79
C HIS A 80 7.74 -21.01 -4.62
N LEU A 81 8.76 -21.61 -4.02
CA LEU A 81 9.60 -22.63 -4.65
C LEU A 81 8.91 -24.01 -4.71
N ASN A 82 7.87 -24.22 -3.91
CA ASN A 82 7.13 -25.47 -3.85
C ASN A 82 5.62 -25.23 -3.72
N LEU A 83 4.83 -26.24 -4.08
CA LEU A 83 3.38 -26.19 -4.03
C LEU A 83 2.81 -26.26 -2.61
N LYS A 84 3.55 -26.87 -1.66
CA LYS A 84 3.08 -27.13 -0.29
C LYS A 84 2.66 -25.85 0.45
N ASN A 85 3.37 -24.75 0.22
CA ASN A 85 3.13 -23.47 0.90
C ASN A 85 2.52 -22.40 0.00
N ILE A 86 2.01 -22.76 -1.18
CA ILE A 86 1.56 -21.78 -2.20
C ILE A 86 0.34 -20.92 -1.77
N SER A 87 -0.39 -21.37 -0.74
CA SER A 87 -1.54 -20.65 -0.16
C SER A 87 -1.17 -19.81 1.06
N ARG A 88 0.04 -19.95 1.62
CA ARG A 88 0.47 -19.17 2.78
C ARG A 88 0.91 -17.78 2.31
N LYS A 89 0.19 -16.75 2.72
CA LYS A 89 0.64 -15.36 2.53
C LYS A 89 1.99 -15.16 3.23
N ARG A 90 2.91 -14.46 2.56
CA ARG A 90 4.25 -14.16 3.08
C ARG A 90 4.30 -12.91 3.96
N PHE A 91 3.30 -12.04 3.80
CA PHE A 91 3.16 -10.77 4.47
C PHE A 91 1.69 -10.35 4.43
N TYR A 92 1.33 -9.35 5.22
CA TYR A 92 0.00 -8.77 5.20
C TYR A 92 -0.22 -7.97 3.90
N GLU A 93 -1.12 -8.45 3.04
CA GLU A 93 -1.44 -7.80 1.77
C GLU A 93 -2.48 -6.70 1.99
N PRO A 94 -2.20 -5.43 1.68
CA PRO A 94 -3.15 -4.39 1.99
C PRO A 94 -4.17 -4.17 0.85
N MET A 95 -5.33 -3.62 1.17
CA MET A 95 -6.44 -3.37 0.25
C MET A 95 -6.07 -2.31 -0.79
N LEU A 96 -6.26 -2.61 -2.08
CA LEU A 96 -5.89 -1.71 -3.17
C LEU A 96 -7.13 -1.06 -3.80
N ALA A 97 -7.02 0.23 -4.09
CA ALA A 97 -8.11 0.97 -4.71
C ALA A 97 -8.30 0.62 -6.20
N GLN A 98 -9.54 0.64 -6.69
CA GLN A 98 -9.83 0.80 -8.12
C GLN A 98 -9.90 2.28 -8.51
N ASP A 99 -9.90 2.55 -9.81
CA ASP A 99 -9.99 3.91 -10.33
C ASP A 99 -11.45 4.37 -10.35
N PHE A 100 -11.75 5.55 -9.81
CA PHE A 100 -13.08 6.14 -9.84
C PHE A 100 -13.53 6.52 -11.26
N LYS A 101 -12.59 6.74 -12.20
CA LYS A 101 -12.90 6.95 -13.63
C LYS A 101 -13.52 5.71 -14.28
N ASN A 102 -13.47 4.54 -13.63
CA ASN A 102 -14.20 3.37 -14.11
C ASN A 102 -15.70 3.57 -13.94
N LYS A 103 -16.41 3.80 -15.06
CA LYS A 103 -17.86 4.06 -15.09
C LYS A 103 -18.71 3.04 -14.31
N ASN A 104 -18.33 1.76 -14.31
CA ASN A 104 -19.07 0.76 -13.55
C ASN A 104 -18.88 0.93 -12.03
N ARG A 105 -17.67 1.31 -11.59
CA ARG A 105 -17.39 1.58 -10.17
C ARG A 105 -17.98 2.91 -9.72
N GLN A 106 -17.89 3.94 -10.56
CA GLN A 106 -18.55 5.22 -10.32
C GLN A 106 -20.05 5.03 -10.12
N LYS A 107 -20.70 4.27 -11.02
CA LYS A 107 -22.12 3.97 -10.89
C LYS A 107 -22.47 3.26 -9.58
N GLU A 108 -21.65 2.32 -9.13
CA GLU A 108 -21.83 1.66 -7.82
C GLU A 108 -21.80 2.66 -6.67
N VAL A 109 -20.95 3.69 -6.68
CA VAL A 109 -20.97 4.74 -5.65
C VAL A 109 -22.20 5.63 -5.80
N MET A 110 -22.51 6.07 -7.03
CA MET A 110 -23.61 7.00 -7.29
C MET A 110 -25.00 6.39 -7.06
N THR A 111 -25.11 5.07 -6.88
CA THR A 111 -26.35 4.43 -6.43
C THR A 111 -26.53 4.46 -4.91
N GLU A 112 -25.42 4.52 -4.15
CA GLU A 112 -25.49 4.59 -2.69
C GLU A 112 -25.81 6.00 -2.20
N ILE A 113 -25.34 7.04 -2.91
CA ILE A 113 -25.57 8.45 -2.57
C ILE A 113 -26.51 9.16 -3.55
N GLY A 114 -27.38 10.01 -3.01
CA GLY A 114 -28.34 10.81 -3.78
C GLY A 114 -27.72 12.06 -4.41
N SER A 115 -28.49 12.73 -5.26
CA SER A 115 -28.14 14.05 -5.81
C SER A 115 -29.30 15.00 -5.56
N GLU A 116 -28.98 16.15 -4.98
CA GLU A 116 -29.95 17.22 -4.76
C GLU A 116 -30.37 17.84 -6.10
N ALA A 117 -29.43 18.06 -7.01
CA ALA A 117 -29.67 18.63 -8.33
C ALA A 117 -30.62 17.77 -9.17
N ASP A 118 -30.48 16.44 -9.07
CA ASP A 118 -31.33 15.49 -9.79
C ASP A 118 -32.61 15.09 -9.00
N ASN A 119 -32.80 15.61 -7.78
CA ASN A 119 -33.84 15.20 -6.83
C ASN A 119 -33.92 13.67 -6.66
N THR A 120 -32.76 13.04 -6.43
CA THR A 120 -32.64 11.58 -6.24
C THR A 120 -32.15 11.26 -4.83
N THR A 121 -32.69 10.20 -4.24
CA THR A 121 -32.17 9.66 -2.99
C THR A 121 -31.18 8.53 -3.26
N GLY A 122 -30.16 8.43 -2.43
CA GLY A 122 -29.32 7.24 -2.38
C GLY A 122 -30.14 6.03 -1.93
N PHE A 123 -29.78 4.83 -2.41
CA PHE A 123 -30.50 3.60 -2.08
C PHE A 123 -29.74 2.69 -1.10
N GLY A 124 -28.60 3.15 -0.57
CA GLY A 124 -27.53 2.23 -0.19
C GLY A 124 -26.80 2.50 1.12
N ALA A 125 -25.64 1.85 1.26
CA ALA A 125 -24.75 1.89 2.40
C ALA A 125 -23.96 3.22 2.47
N ALA A 126 -23.44 3.54 3.66
CA ALA A 126 -22.64 4.74 3.86
C ALA A 126 -21.42 4.77 2.91
N VAL A 127 -21.12 5.98 2.43
CA VAL A 127 -19.95 6.27 1.61
C VAL A 127 -19.06 7.24 2.38
N PHE A 128 -17.78 6.95 2.44
CA PHE A 128 -16.80 7.79 3.13
C PHE A 128 -15.76 8.33 2.17
N SER A 129 -15.25 9.51 2.50
CA SER A 129 -14.26 10.25 1.74
C SER A 129 -13.09 10.61 2.63
N GLN A 130 -11.88 10.45 2.11
CA GLN A 130 -10.61 10.84 2.75
C GLN A 130 -9.71 11.50 1.70
N PRO A 131 -8.78 12.38 2.10
CA PRO A 131 -7.77 12.90 1.17
C PRO A 131 -6.88 11.77 0.64
N LYS A 132 -6.54 11.84 -0.64
CA LYS A 132 -5.53 10.95 -1.21
C LYS A 132 -4.15 11.54 -0.94
N LEU A 133 -3.40 10.88 -0.08
CA LEU A 133 -2.02 11.25 0.26
C LEU A 133 -1.04 10.77 -0.83
N ASP A 134 0.00 11.58 -1.09
CA ASP A 134 1.13 11.22 -1.96
C ASP A 134 2.37 10.91 -1.09
N GLY A 135 2.42 9.69 -0.56
CA GLY A 135 3.46 9.25 0.36
C GLY A 135 3.92 7.82 0.10
N ILE A 136 4.44 7.17 1.14
CA ILE A 136 4.81 5.75 1.08
C ILE A 136 3.89 4.93 1.98
N ARG A 137 3.00 4.14 1.38
CA ARG A 137 2.13 3.22 2.12
C ARG A 137 2.90 2.34 3.09
N CYS A 138 2.42 2.33 4.33
CA CYS A 138 2.98 1.59 5.45
C CYS A 138 1.90 0.77 6.13
N ILE A 139 2.23 -0.50 6.38
CA ILE A 139 1.48 -1.40 7.26
C ILE A 139 2.27 -1.49 8.55
N ALA A 140 1.69 -1.00 9.64
CA ALA A 140 2.28 -1.11 10.96
C ALA A 140 1.64 -2.30 11.70
N MET A 141 2.51 -3.16 12.21
CA MET A 141 2.15 -4.30 13.08
C MET A 141 3.12 -4.28 14.27
N ARG A 142 2.86 -5.12 15.27
CA ARG A 142 3.72 -5.22 16.46
C ARG A 142 5.19 -5.45 16.09
N GLU A 143 5.45 -6.22 15.04
CA GLU A 143 6.81 -6.58 14.57
C GLU A 143 7.54 -5.44 13.86
N GLY A 144 6.85 -4.35 13.50
CA GLY A 144 7.46 -3.20 12.82
C GLY A 144 6.61 -2.60 11.70
N LEU A 145 7.30 -1.88 10.82
CA LEU A 145 6.72 -1.15 9.70
C LEU A 145 7.04 -1.85 8.38
N PHE A 146 6.05 -1.99 7.51
CA PHE A 146 6.18 -2.75 6.28
C PHE A 146 5.62 -2.00 5.08
N THR A 147 6.34 -2.06 3.97
CA THR A 147 5.83 -1.60 2.67
C THR A 147 4.62 -2.43 2.21
N ARG A 148 3.91 -1.94 1.20
CA ARG A 148 2.86 -2.69 0.47
C ARG A 148 3.26 -4.11 0.04
N SER A 149 4.56 -4.37 -0.17
CA SER A 149 5.10 -5.68 -0.59
C SER A 149 5.68 -6.50 0.57
N GLY A 150 5.43 -6.11 1.82
CA GLY A 150 5.91 -6.81 3.00
C GLY A 150 7.40 -6.62 3.30
N LYS A 151 8.07 -5.67 2.65
CA LYS A 151 9.47 -5.34 2.98
C LYS A 151 9.51 -4.46 4.21
N PRO A 152 10.39 -4.74 5.20
CA PRO A 152 10.58 -3.88 6.35
C PRO A 152 10.98 -2.46 5.95
N ILE A 153 10.48 -1.48 6.70
CA ILE A 153 10.86 -0.07 6.65
C ILE A 153 11.59 0.24 7.95
N THR A 154 12.90 0.48 7.86
CA THR A 154 13.76 0.69 9.04
C THR A 154 14.23 2.12 9.19
N ALA A 155 13.92 3.00 8.24
CA ALA A 155 14.46 4.36 8.17
C ALA A 155 13.71 5.38 9.06
N VAL A 156 12.57 5.00 9.62
CA VAL A 156 11.68 5.86 10.42
C VAL A 156 11.25 5.14 11.71
N PRO A 157 12.19 4.71 12.56
CA PRO A 157 11.89 3.92 13.75
C PRO A 157 11.01 4.65 14.77
N HIS A 158 11.08 5.99 14.81
CA HIS A 158 10.27 6.84 15.68
C HIS A 158 8.76 6.63 15.51
N ILE A 159 8.31 6.21 14.33
CA ILE A 159 6.90 5.85 14.09
C ILE A 159 6.53 4.57 14.84
N HIS A 160 7.39 3.55 14.79
CA HIS A 160 7.12 2.28 15.47
C HIS A 160 7.23 2.46 16.99
N GLU A 161 8.24 3.20 17.46
CA GLU A 161 8.40 3.61 18.85
C GLU A 161 7.14 4.32 19.38
N ALA A 162 6.58 5.26 18.62
CA ALA A 162 5.34 5.95 18.99
C ALA A 162 4.11 5.02 19.06
N LEU A 163 4.12 3.89 18.34
CA LEU A 163 3.06 2.88 18.34
C LEU A 163 3.28 1.76 19.36
N GLU A 164 4.40 1.72 20.09
CA GLU A 164 4.66 0.66 21.07
C GLU A 164 3.54 0.54 22.12
N PRO A 165 3.05 1.63 22.76
CA PRO A 165 1.95 1.54 23.72
C PRO A 165 0.67 0.97 23.10
N PHE A 166 0.43 1.28 21.82
CA PHE A 166 -0.71 0.75 21.08
C PHE A 166 -0.61 -0.77 20.88
N PHE A 167 0.57 -1.28 20.49
CA PHE A 167 0.78 -2.71 20.28
C PHE A 167 0.96 -3.53 21.57
N GLU A 168 1.33 -2.89 22.68
CA GLU A 168 1.27 -3.53 24.01
C GLU A 168 -0.17 -3.91 24.37
N VAL A 169 -1.11 -3.00 24.11
CA VAL A 169 -2.53 -3.22 24.37
C VAL A 169 -3.16 -4.08 23.27
N TYR A 170 -2.85 -3.83 22.00
CA TYR A 170 -3.44 -4.53 20.84
C TYR A 170 -2.38 -5.29 20.04
N PRO A 171 -1.84 -6.40 20.54
CA PRO A 171 -0.66 -7.07 19.96
C PRO A 171 -0.91 -7.71 18.59
N ASN A 172 -2.17 -7.94 18.22
CA ASN A 172 -2.55 -8.50 16.92
C ASN A 172 -3.04 -7.41 15.94
N ALA A 173 -3.00 -6.14 16.33
CA ALA A 173 -3.50 -5.08 15.50
C ALA A 173 -2.67 -4.93 14.24
N THR A 174 -3.34 -4.54 13.16
CA THR A 174 -2.73 -4.14 11.90
C THR A 174 -3.28 -2.77 11.56
N LEU A 175 -2.40 -1.79 11.41
CA LEU A 175 -2.75 -0.44 10.98
C LEU A 175 -2.30 -0.25 9.54
N ASP A 176 -3.14 0.39 8.73
CA ASP A 176 -2.87 0.69 7.32
C ASP A 176 -2.93 2.20 7.11
N GLY A 177 -1.83 2.74 6.59
CA GLY A 177 -1.63 4.17 6.47
C GLY A 177 -0.58 4.55 5.44
N GLU A 178 -0.20 5.81 5.45
CA GLU A 178 0.81 6.40 4.57
C GLU A 178 1.89 7.10 5.39
N LEU A 179 3.17 6.85 5.09
CA LEU A 179 4.26 7.69 5.56
C LEU A 179 4.30 8.94 4.71
N TYR A 180 3.96 10.07 5.31
CA TYR A 180 3.64 11.33 4.63
C TYR A 180 3.91 12.50 5.57
N ASN A 181 3.96 13.71 5.03
CA ASN A 181 3.81 14.94 5.80
C ASN A 181 3.31 16.05 4.88
N HIS A 182 2.13 16.59 5.19
CA HIS A 182 1.47 17.57 4.33
C HIS A 182 2.26 18.86 4.16
N ALA A 183 3.10 19.24 5.14
CA ALA A 183 4.00 20.38 5.00
C ALA A 183 5.05 20.20 3.89
N TYR A 184 5.25 18.96 3.42
CA TYR A 184 6.18 18.60 2.35
C TYR A 184 5.46 17.95 1.15
N LYS A 185 4.18 18.28 0.94
CA LYS A 185 3.35 17.73 -0.15
C LYS A 185 3.95 17.93 -1.54
N ASP A 186 4.72 18.99 -1.74
CA ASP A 186 5.40 19.30 -3.01
C ASP A 186 6.77 18.60 -3.18
N ASP A 187 7.24 17.87 -2.16
CA ASP A 187 8.55 17.19 -2.16
C ASP A 187 8.43 15.69 -1.86
N PHE A 188 7.66 15.00 -2.71
CA PHE A 188 7.50 13.55 -2.67
C PHE A 188 8.84 12.81 -2.74
N ASN A 189 9.80 13.33 -3.51
CA ASN A 189 11.13 12.74 -3.66
C ASN A 189 11.90 12.70 -2.33
N LYS A 190 11.78 13.75 -1.52
CA LYS A 190 12.37 13.77 -0.18
C LYS A 190 11.71 12.78 0.76
N ILE A 191 10.37 12.63 0.72
CA ILE A 191 9.66 11.60 1.49
C ILE A 191 10.19 10.20 1.10
N ILE A 192 10.32 9.92 -0.21
CA ILE A 192 10.89 8.66 -0.68
C ILE A 192 12.32 8.45 -0.14
N HIS A 193 13.16 9.48 -0.23
CA HIS A 193 14.54 9.42 0.26
C HIS A 193 14.61 9.06 1.74
N LEU A 194 13.80 9.74 2.56
CA LEU A 194 13.77 9.53 4.00
C LEU A 194 13.28 8.13 4.37
N VAL A 195 12.23 7.63 3.71
CA VAL A 195 11.60 6.36 4.05
C VAL A 195 12.35 5.13 3.52
N ARG A 196 13.00 5.23 2.34
CA ARG A 196 13.57 4.06 1.64
C ARG A 196 15.08 3.88 1.79
N LYS A 197 15.77 4.75 2.53
CA LYS A 197 17.23 4.65 2.68
C LYS A 197 17.62 3.37 3.42
N GLN A 198 18.71 2.74 2.96
CA GLN A 198 19.23 1.51 3.56
C GLN A 198 20.49 1.75 4.41
N ASN A 199 21.38 2.63 3.95
CA ASN A 199 22.57 3.02 4.70
C ASN A 199 22.20 4.21 5.59
N LEU A 200 21.63 3.90 6.75
CA LEU A 200 21.14 4.88 7.70
C LEU A 200 22.31 5.50 8.46
N THR A 201 22.27 6.82 8.63
CA THR A 201 23.16 7.58 9.51
C THR A 201 22.30 8.22 10.60
N GLU A 202 22.92 8.68 11.68
CA GLU A 202 22.20 9.36 12.77
C GLU A 202 21.49 10.62 12.26
N GLU A 203 22.12 11.36 11.35
CA GLU A 203 21.52 12.56 10.73
C GLU A 203 20.27 12.20 9.92
N HIS A 204 20.31 11.08 9.20
CA HIS A 204 19.15 10.62 8.42
C HIS A 204 17.98 10.24 9.33
N LEU A 205 18.26 9.56 10.44
CA LEU A 205 17.24 9.18 11.41
C LEU A 205 16.64 10.41 12.10
N ALA A 206 17.48 11.39 12.45
CA ALA A 206 17.03 12.66 13.02
C ALA A 206 16.16 13.47 12.04
N GLU A 207 16.55 13.54 10.76
CA GLU A 207 15.74 14.20 9.73
C GLU A 207 14.42 13.46 9.50
N GLY A 208 14.46 12.12 9.43
CA GLY A 208 13.27 11.27 9.34
C GLY A 208 12.31 11.48 10.50
N LYS A 209 12.83 11.54 11.75
CA LYS A 209 12.05 11.80 12.96
C LYS A 209 11.36 13.16 12.95
N LYS A 210 12.05 14.19 12.47
CA LYS A 210 11.52 15.55 12.38
C LYS A 210 10.43 15.67 11.30
N MET A 211 10.56 14.93 10.20
CA MET A 211 9.78 15.18 8.99
C MET A 211 8.68 14.16 8.73
N ILE A 212 8.88 12.88 9.00
CA ILE A 212 7.93 11.85 8.57
C ILE A 212 6.88 11.61 9.65
N GLN A 213 5.62 11.67 9.24
CA GLN A 213 4.47 11.26 10.02
C GLN A 213 3.88 9.97 9.45
N TYR A 214 3.10 9.26 10.25
CA TYR A 214 2.30 8.12 9.83
C TYR A 214 0.82 8.49 9.88
N HIS A 215 0.24 8.64 8.69
CA HIS A 215 -1.14 9.01 8.46
C HIS A 215 -1.98 7.74 8.30
N ILE A 216 -2.71 7.37 9.35
CA ILE A 216 -3.44 6.11 9.48
C ILE A 216 -4.86 6.31 8.96
N TYR A 217 -5.29 5.49 8.01
CA TYR A 217 -6.61 5.63 7.37
C TYR A 217 -7.51 4.40 7.51
N ASP A 218 -7.00 3.29 8.05
CA ASP A 218 -7.77 2.07 8.35
C ASP A 218 -7.04 1.22 9.41
N ALA A 219 -7.79 0.36 10.09
CA ALA A 219 -7.28 -0.60 11.07
C ALA A 219 -7.93 -1.97 10.82
N PRO A 220 -7.43 -2.75 9.83
CA PRO A 220 -8.08 -3.99 9.40
C PRO A 220 -8.23 -5.05 10.49
N VAL A 221 -7.35 -5.01 11.50
CA VAL A 221 -7.45 -5.84 12.71
C VAL A 221 -7.13 -4.91 13.88
N ILE A 222 -8.03 -4.81 14.86
CA ILE A 222 -7.84 -3.92 16.01
C ILE A 222 -8.75 -4.32 17.19
N GLY A 223 -8.34 -4.00 18.41
CA GLY A 223 -9.11 -4.32 19.60
C GLY A 223 -8.83 -5.72 20.13
N ASN A 224 -9.50 -6.07 21.23
CA ASN A 224 -9.30 -7.32 21.95
C ASN A 224 -10.64 -7.96 22.36
N GLY A 225 -10.63 -9.28 22.51
CA GLY A 225 -11.78 -10.04 23.00
C GLY A 225 -13.00 -9.91 22.09
N LYS A 226 -14.19 -9.83 22.68
CA LYS A 226 -15.46 -9.78 21.95
C LYS A 226 -15.69 -8.51 21.12
N TRP A 227 -14.88 -7.47 21.33
CA TRP A 227 -14.98 -6.17 20.65
C TRP A 227 -13.80 -5.93 19.70
N ALA A 228 -13.07 -6.99 19.36
CA ALA A 228 -12.05 -6.93 18.33
C ALA A 228 -12.72 -6.84 16.96
N MET A 229 -12.22 -5.92 16.14
CA MET A 229 -12.55 -5.82 14.73
C MET A 229 -11.55 -6.60 13.90
N SER A 230 -12.02 -7.06 12.76
CA SER A 230 -11.31 -7.87 11.78
C SER A 230 -11.62 -7.37 10.37
N GLU A 231 -10.97 -7.98 9.40
CA GLU A 231 -11.16 -7.66 7.98
C GLU A 231 -12.61 -7.86 7.50
N LYS A 232 -13.44 -8.56 8.27
CA LYS A 232 -14.85 -8.83 7.93
C LYS A 232 -15.80 -7.71 8.33
N ASP A 233 -15.39 -6.91 9.31
CA ASP A 233 -16.23 -5.86 9.89
C ASP A 233 -16.29 -4.64 8.97
N LEU A 234 -17.28 -3.77 9.18
CA LEU A 234 -17.50 -2.60 8.34
C LEU A 234 -16.36 -1.58 8.49
N TYR A 235 -16.20 -0.72 7.49
CA TYR A 235 -15.15 0.29 7.53
C TYR A 235 -15.43 1.35 8.59
N SER A 236 -16.70 1.74 8.73
CA SER A 236 -17.20 2.61 9.79
C SER A 236 -16.88 2.08 11.19
N ASP A 237 -17.13 0.78 11.44
CA ASP A 237 -16.81 0.11 12.70
C ASP A 237 -15.30 0.11 13.00
N ARG A 238 -14.47 -0.21 12.00
CA ARG A 238 -13.00 -0.20 12.14
C ARG A 238 -12.45 1.19 12.42
N THR A 239 -12.97 2.21 11.74
CA THR A 239 -12.55 3.61 11.92
C THR A 239 -12.97 4.13 13.28
N SER A 240 -14.23 3.90 13.68
CA SER A 240 -14.71 4.26 15.02
C SER A 240 -13.90 3.57 16.12
N LYS A 241 -13.50 2.31 15.90
CA LYS A 241 -12.66 1.57 16.83
C LYS A 241 -11.23 2.12 16.89
N LEU A 242 -10.67 2.54 15.75
CA LEU A 242 -9.37 3.18 15.66
C LEU A 242 -9.33 4.46 16.49
N ASP A 243 -10.28 5.37 16.24
CA ASP A 243 -10.38 6.66 16.93
C ASP A 243 -10.50 6.46 18.44
N ALA A 244 -11.44 5.61 18.87
CA ALA A 244 -11.62 5.30 20.28
C ALA A 244 -10.36 4.67 20.90
N SER A 245 -9.64 3.82 20.17
CA SER A 245 -8.43 3.17 20.69
C SER A 245 -7.28 4.16 20.88
N PHE A 246 -7.11 5.11 19.96
CA PHE A 246 -6.08 6.14 20.06
C PHE A 246 -6.39 7.15 21.18
N ALA A 247 -7.64 7.61 21.26
CA ALA A 247 -8.08 8.51 22.32
C ALA A 247 -7.96 7.89 23.72
N ASN A 248 -8.37 6.62 23.88
CA ASN A 248 -8.26 5.92 25.18
C ASN A 248 -6.82 5.72 25.64
N LEU A 249 -5.87 5.67 24.71
CA LEU A 249 -4.44 5.56 25.02
C LEU A 249 -3.76 6.94 25.14
N GLY A 250 -4.45 8.03 24.80
CA GLY A 250 -3.89 9.38 24.81
C GLY A 250 -2.78 9.58 23.78
N ILE A 251 -2.81 8.85 22.66
CA ILE A 251 -1.80 8.92 21.59
C ILE A 251 -2.29 9.66 20.33
N ASP A 252 -3.45 10.32 20.42
CA ASP A 252 -4.07 11.19 19.40
C ASP A 252 -3.79 12.68 19.61
N GLY A 253 -3.10 13.05 20.69
CA GLY A 253 -2.75 14.45 20.99
C GLY A 253 -1.75 15.05 20.00
N ARG A 254 -1.65 16.38 19.96
CA ARG A 254 -0.67 17.10 19.11
C ARG A 254 0.80 16.85 19.49
N SER A 255 1.05 16.39 20.70
CA SER A 255 2.37 16.05 21.20
C SER A 255 2.36 14.68 21.86
N LEU A 256 3.45 13.94 21.66
CA LEU A 256 3.72 12.68 22.32
C LEU A 256 5.11 12.78 22.97
N HIS A 257 5.18 12.62 24.29
CA HIS A 257 6.41 12.76 25.08
C HIS A 257 7.15 14.10 24.93
N GLY A 258 6.43 15.20 24.73
CA GLY A 258 7.01 16.55 24.60
C GLY A 258 7.51 16.89 23.19
N GLU A 259 7.40 15.98 22.23
CA GLU A 259 7.70 16.18 20.82
C GLU A 259 6.42 16.25 19.99
N PRO A 260 6.42 16.80 18.77
CA PRO A 260 5.29 16.71 17.85
C PRO A 260 4.89 15.25 17.63
N ASN A 261 3.60 14.94 17.76
CA ASN A 261 3.12 13.58 17.58
C ASN A 261 3.28 13.16 16.11
N PRO A 262 4.02 12.09 15.80
CA PRO A 262 4.20 11.65 14.43
C PRO A 262 3.03 10.79 13.93
N LEU A 263 2.07 10.44 14.79
CA LEU A 263 0.88 9.66 14.44
C LEU A 263 -0.28 10.60 14.13
N VAL A 264 -0.91 10.41 12.97
CA VAL A 264 -2.03 11.22 12.50
C VAL A 264 -3.12 10.27 12.03
N ILE A 265 -4.33 10.36 12.60
CA ILE A 265 -5.48 9.66 12.02
C ILE A 265 -6.01 10.54 10.88
N VAL A 266 -6.21 9.92 9.72
CA VAL A 266 -6.74 10.61 8.55
C VAL A 266 -8.22 10.89 8.75
N GLU A 267 -8.59 12.16 8.67
CA GLU A 267 -9.98 12.61 8.75
C GLU A 267 -10.84 11.89 7.70
N THR A 268 -11.99 11.39 8.17
CA THR A 268 -12.91 10.59 7.38
C THR A 268 -14.28 11.25 7.42
N THR A 269 -14.74 11.69 6.25
CA THR A 269 -16.05 12.36 6.12
C THR A 269 -17.07 11.42 5.51
N GLU A 270 -18.23 11.28 6.14
CA GLU A 270 -19.38 10.61 5.53
C GLU A 270 -20.01 11.51 4.45
N VAL A 271 -20.24 10.92 3.28
CA VAL A 271 -20.69 11.62 2.09
C VAL A 271 -22.21 11.60 2.03
N ASN A 272 -22.80 12.79 1.99
CA ASN A 272 -24.26 12.98 2.06
C ASN A 272 -24.94 13.07 0.69
N SER A 273 -24.18 13.45 -0.34
CA SER A 273 -24.68 13.62 -1.71
C SER A 273 -23.55 13.51 -2.73
N ARG A 274 -23.89 13.39 -4.02
CA ARG A 274 -22.91 13.43 -5.11
C ARG A 274 -22.18 14.76 -5.16
N GLU A 275 -22.89 15.85 -4.88
CA GLU A 275 -22.32 17.19 -4.83
C GLU A 275 -21.32 17.31 -3.68
N HIS A 276 -21.66 16.82 -2.48
CA HIS A 276 -20.74 16.78 -1.33
C HIS A 276 -19.49 15.94 -1.65
N LEU A 277 -19.61 14.84 -2.40
CA LEU A 277 -18.46 14.06 -2.85
C LEU A 277 -17.52 14.87 -3.76
N ASP A 278 -18.09 15.67 -4.67
CA ASP A 278 -17.34 16.53 -5.59
C ASP A 278 -16.69 17.72 -4.85
N GLU A 279 -17.40 18.33 -3.90
CA GLU A 279 -16.89 19.39 -3.02
C GLU A 279 -15.67 18.92 -2.23
N LEU A 280 -15.76 17.78 -1.53
CA LEU A 280 -14.63 17.22 -0.81
C LEU A 280 -13.42 16.95 -1.72
N TYR A 281 -13.66 16.54 -2.97
CA TYR A 281 -12.56 16.34 -3.92
C TYR A 281 -11.89 17.68 -4.27
N ALA A 282 -12.68 18.72 -4.53
CA ALA A 282 -12.18 20.06 -4.81
C ALA A 282 -11.37 20.60 -3.62
N ASP A 283 -11.90 20.50 -2.40
CA ASP A 283 -11.25 20.96 -1.18
C ASP A 283 -9.89 20.26 -0.96
N TYR A 284 -9.84 18.94 -1.14
CA TYR A 284 -8.59 18.19 -1.00
C TYR A 284 -7.54 18.63 -2.03
N VAL A 285 -7.94 18.84 -3.28
CA VAL A 285 -7.01 19.29 -4.33
C VAL A 285 -6.57 20.73 -4.10
N GLU A 286 -7.47 21.61 -3.67
CA GLU A 286 -7.18 23.01 -3.36
C GLU A 286 -6.10 23.13 -2.28
N VAL A 287 -6.18 22.30 -1.23
CA VAL A 287 -5.16 22.28 -0.18
C VAL A 287 -3.93 21.43 -0.55
N GLY A 288 -3.85 20.88 -1.77
CA GLY A 288 -2.64 20.24 -2.30
C GLY A 288 -2.48 18.75 -1.96
N TYR A 289 -3.57 18.03 -1.67
CA TYR A 289 -3.54 16.56 -1.69
C TYR A 289 -3.57 16.04 -3.13
N GLU A 290 -3.18 14.77 -3.32
CA GLU A 290 -3.11 14.14 -4.65
C GLU A 290 -4.49 13.92 -5.29
N GLY A 291 -5.56 14.02 -4.50
CA GLY A 291 -6.95 13.77 -4.89
C GLY A 291 -7.77 13.22 -3.73
N GLN A 292 -8.67 12.29 -4.03
CA GLN A 292 -9.65 11.75 -3.07
C GLN A 292 -9.65 10.21 -3.05
N MET A 293 -9.82 9.65 -1.86
CA MET A 293 -10.11 8.24 -1.62
C MET A 293 -11.58 8.10 -1.23
N ILE A 294 -12.29 7.18 -1.89
CA ILE A 294 -13.73 6.94 -1.71
C ILE A 294 -13.91 5.52 -1.23
N ARG A 295 -14.69 5.33 -0.17
CA ARG A 295 -14.90 4.04 0.50
C ARG A 295 -16.37 3.72 0.61
N LEU A 296 -16.77 2.55 0.15
CA LEU A 296 -18.07 1.98 0.48
C LEU A 296 -17.97 1.26 1.82
N ASP A 297 -18.97 1.40 2.68
CA ASP A 297 -18.91 0.79 4.01
C ASP A 297 -18.89 -0.73 3.94
N GLY A 298 -17.75 -1.33 4.23
CA GLY A 298 -17.59 -2.76 4.05
C GLY A 298 -16.27 -3.38 4.52
N PRO A 299 -16.15 -4.71 4.38
CA PRO A 299 -14.98 -5.47 4.78
C PRO A 299 -13.70 -5.00 4.08
N TYR A 300 -12.60 -5.13 4.80
CA TYR A 300 -11.26 -4.95 4.27
C TYR A 300 -10.90 -6.14 3.37
N GLU A 301 -10.56 -5.87 2.11
CA GLU A 301 -10.21 -6.92 1.15
C GLU A 301 -8.72 -6.84 0.83
N ASN A 302 -7.92 -7.85 1.19
CA ASN A 302 -6.47 -7.93 0.87
C ASN A 302 -6.16 -8.14 -0.63
N LYS A 303 -6.79 -7.37 -1.50
CA LYS A 303 -6.71 -7.42 -2.96
C LYS A 303 -7.13 -6.05 -3.49
N ARG A 304 -7.17 -5.92 -4.81
CA ARG A 304 -7.85 -4.78 -5.41
C ARG A 304 -9.36 -4.91 -5.21
N SER A 305 -9.96 -3.92 -4.57
CA SER A 305 -11.36 -3.93 -4.18
C SER A 305 -12.18 -2.89 -4.96
N SER A 306 -13.44 -3.21 -5.24
CA SER A 306 -14.41 -2.22 -5.74
C SER A 306 -14.95 -1.31 -4.64
N LYS A 307 -14.73 -1.64 -3.36
CA LYS A 307 -15.19 -0.86 -2.20
C LYS A 307 -14.23 0.25 -1.79
N LEU A 308 -13.06 0.32 -2.42
CA LEU A 308 -12.08 1.37 -2.24
C LEU A 308 -11.74 1.92 -3.62
N LEU A 309 -12.04 3.20 -3.86
CA LEU A 309 -11.80 3.87 -5.11
C LEU A 309 -10.87 5.07 -4.89
N LYS A 310 -10.08 5.40 -5.91
CA LYS A 310 -9.25 6.60 -5.94
C LYS A 310 -9.73 7.50 -7.06
N ARG A 311 -9.87 8.78 -6.78
CA ARG A 311 -10.14 9.84 -7.75
C ARG A 311 -8.93 10.76 -7.79
N LYS A 312 -8.29 10.82 -8.95
CA LYS A 312 -7.19 11.73 -9.27
C LYS A 312 -7.37 12.19 -10.71
N GLU A 313 -7.26 13.48 -10.93
CA GLU A 313 -7.09 14.03 -12.27
C GLU A 313 -5.64 14.45 -12.45
N PHE A 314 -5.05 14.05 -13.58
CA PHE A 314 -3.79 14.62 -13.98
C PHE A 314 -4.15 15.98 -14.56
N ILE A 315 -3.65 17.05 -13.94
CA ILE A 315 -3.56 18.33 -14.63
C ILE A 315 -2.50 18.08 -15.71
N ASP A 316 -2.94 17.87 -16.96
CA ASP A 316 -2.04 17.96 -18.11
C ASP A 316 -1.64 19.44 -18.19
N GLU A 317 -0.52 19.80 -17.57
CA GLU A 317 0.21 20.98 -18.02
C GLU A 317 0.73 20.65 -19.42
N GLU A 318 0.15 21.27 -20.44
CA GLU A 318 0.76 21.29 -21.77
C GLU A 318 2.16 21.90 -21.62
N TYR A 319 3.20 21.06 -21.75
CA TYR A 319 4.60 21.46 -21.86
C TYR A 319 4.98 21.66 -23.34
#